data_AF-A0A2R6JJA2-F1
#
_entry.id   AF-A0A2R6JJA2-F1
#
_cell.length_a   1.000
_cell.length_b   1.000
_cell.length_c   1.000
_cell.angle_alpha   90.00
_cell.angle_beta   90.00
_cell.angle_gamma   90.00
#
_symmetry.space_group_name_H-M   'P 1'
#
loop_
_entity.id
_entity.type
_entity.pdbx_description
1 polymer ?
#
loop_
_entity_poly.entity_id
_entity_poly.type
_entity_poly.pdbx_seq_one_letter_code
_entity_poly.pdbx_strand_id
1 'polypeptide(L)' 'MSDPRRRGPGQGPDRPTPQEIHAAMVPGRCYVAADLVAEFGKQYEGSERTVRQGLDELVAEGRIVRSAHADGTVTYRRTD' A
#
# COMPACT_ATOMS: atom_id res chain seq x y z
N MET A 1 6.02 37.45 9.34
CA MET A 1 6.98 36.44 8.86
C MET A 1 7.33 35.56 10.05
N SER A 2 6.90 34.30 10.06
CA SER A 2 7.20 33.34 11.14
C SER A 2 7.60 31.99 10.53
N ASP A 3 8.67 31.45 11.08
CA ASP A 3 9.53 30.29 10.77
C ASP A 3 8.95 29.03 10.06
N PRO A 4 9.64 28.45 9.05
CA PRO A 4 9.20 27.26 8.31
C PRO A 4 9.77 25.89 8.77
N ARG A 5 10.33 25.70 9.98
CA ARG A 5 11.08 24.47 10.32
C ARG A 5 10.69 23.69 11.58
N ARG A 6 9.40 23.46 11.85
CA ARG A 6 8.98 22.45 12.85
C ARG A 6 8.08 21.37 12.24
N ARG A 7 8.64 20.45 11.44
CA ARG A 7 8.15 19.06 11.42
C ARG A 7 8.72 18.38 12.68
N GLY A 8 7.86 18.00 13.61
CA GLY A 8 8.26 17.32 14.84
C GLY A 8 8.98 15.99 14.57
N PRO A 9 9.78 15.49 15.52
CA PRO A 9 10.45 14.20 15.38
C PRO A 9 9.44 13.06 15.64
N GLY A 10 9.32 12.12 14.70
CA GLY A 10 8.91 10.75 15.06
C GLY A 10 7.42 10.36 15.05
N GLN A 11 6.60 10.83 14.12
CA GLN A 11 5.36 10.11 13.76
C GLN A 11 5.42 9.70 12.29
N GLY A 12 5.86 8.46 12.05
CA GLY A 12 5.38 7.75 10.86
C GLY A 12 3.85 7.69 10.94
N PRO A 13 3.13 7.70 9.80
CA PRO A 13 1.68 7.64 9.83
C PRO A 13 1.22 6.41 10.61
N ASP A 14 0.11 6.47 11.35
CA ASP A 14 -0.45 5.28 12.03
C ASP A 14 -0.92 4.18 11.04
N ARG A 15 -0.77 4.42 9.72
CA ARG A 15 -1.25 3.60 8.62
C ARG A 15 -0.32 3.73 7.42
N PRO A 16 -0.17 2.68 6.59
CA PRO A 16 0.64 2.76 5.39
C PRO A 16 -0.01 3.69 4.35
N THR A 17 0.80 4.52 3.71
CA THR A 17 0.42 5.32 2.53
C THR A 17 0.41 4.46 1.26
N PRO A 18 -0.29 4.87 0.19
CA PRO A 18 -0.23 4.18 -1.10
C PRO A 18 1.21 4.02 -1.62
N GLN A 19 2.06 5.03 -1.44
CA GLN A 19 3.46 4.98 -1.87
C GLN A 19 4.29 3.98 -1.06
N GLU A 20 4.03 3.83 0.25
CA GLU A 20 4.66 2.79 1.08
C GLU A 20 4.20 1.39 0.67
N ILE A 21 2.90 1.23 0.35
CA ILE A 21 2.35 -0.03 -0.21
C ILE A 21 3.05 -0.38 -1.51
N HIS A 22 3.17 0.58 -2.42
CA HIS A 22 3.86 0.40 -3.70
C HIS A 22 5.34 0.05 -3.53
N ALA A 23 6.03 0.68 -2.58
CA ALA A 23 7.44 0.42 -2.29
C ALA A 23 7.68 -0.98 -1.71
N ALA A 24 6.72 -1.53 -0.96
CA ALA A 24 6.80 -2.88 -0.41
C ALA A 24 6.57 -3.98 -1.47
N MET A 25 5.93 -3.65 -2.61
CA MET A 25 5.69 -4.60 -3.70
C MET A 25 6.94 -4.80 -4.54
N VAL A 26 7.33 -6.07 -4.75
CA VAL A 26 8.39 -6.44 -5.69
C VAL A 26 7.86 -6.38 -7.13
N PRO A 27 8.58 -5.74 -8.08
CA PRO A 27 8.23 -5.73 -9.50
C PRO A 27 7.90 -7.12 -10.03
N GLY A 28 6.80 -7.23 -10.79
CA GLY A 28 6.43 -8.48 -11.46
C GLY A 28 5.90 -9.59 -10.53
N ARG A 29 6.02 -9.47 -9.20
CA ARG A 29 5.44 -10.42 -8.25
C ARG A 29 3.96 -10.11 -8.01
N CYS A 30 3.15 -11.17 -7.99
CA CYS A 30 1.73 -11.08 -7.63
C CYS A 30 1.56 -11.17 -6.11
N TYR A 31 0.71 -10.31 -5.59
CA TYR A 31 0.33 -10.26 -4.17
C TYR A 31 -1.18 -10.35 -4.06
N VAL A 32 -1.71 -11.09 -3.08
CA VAL A 32 -3.09 -10.88 -2.65
C VAL A 32 -3.13 -9.78 -1.59
N ALA A 33 -4.29 -9.13 -1.41
CA ALA A 33 -4.42 -8.06 -0.40
C ALA A 33 -4.03 -8.55 1.01
N ALA A 34 -4.35 -9.81 1.35
CA ALA A 34 -4.00 -10.41 2.63
C ALA A 34 -2.48 -10.48 2.89
N ASP A 35 -1.67 -10.73 1.86
CA ASP A 35 -0.20 -10.77 1.99
C ASP A 35 0.34 -9.39 2.38
N LEU A 36 -0.13 -8.36 1.68
CA LEU A 36 0.29 -6.98 1.94
C LEU A 36 -0.20 -6.52 3.31
N VAL A 37 -1.42 -6.89 3.70
CA VAL A 37 -1.94 -6.62 5.05
C VAL A 37 -1.12 -7.32 6.12
N ALA A 38 -0.64 -8.53 5.90
CA ALA A 38 0.23 -9.22 6.85
C ALA A 38 1.62 -8.55 6.97
N GLU A 39 2.17 -8.04 5.87
CA GLU A 39 3.42 -7.28 5.88
C GLU A 39 3.26 -5.96 6.65
N PHE A 40 2.18 -5.23 6.41
CA PHE A 40 1.90 -3.97 7.10
C PHE A 40 1.34 -4.15 8.50
N GLY A 41 0.67 -5.25 8.81
CA GLY A 41 0.07 -5.53 10.12
C GLY A 41 1.09 -5.69 11.24
N LYS A 42 2.36 -5.98 10.90
CA LYS A 42 3.48 -5.96 11.84
C LYS A 42 3.92 -4.54 12.23
N GLN A 43 3.60 -3.55 11.40
CA GLN A 43 4.04 -2.16 11.54
C GLN A 43 2.90 -1.20 11.87
N TYR A 44 1.67 -1.53 11.45
CA TYR A 44 0.49 -0.68 11.54
C TYR A 44 -0.74 -1.51 11.96
N GLU A 45 -1.32 -1.19 13.12
CA GLU A 45 -2.56 -1.82 13.58
C GLU A 45 -3.76 -1.40 12.72
N GLY A 46 -4.69 -2.33 12.45
CA GLY A 46 -5.94 -2.02 11.75
C GLY A 46 -5.80 -1.66 10.26
N SER A 47 -4.73 -2.11 9.61
CA SER A 47 -4.31 -1.69 8.27
C SER A 47 -5.07 -2.31 7.09
N GLU A 48 -5.99 -3.26 7.28
CA GLU A 48 -6.66 -3.95 6.16
C GLU A 48 -7.41 -2.99 5.23
N ARG A 49 -8.30 -2.17 5.79
CA ARG A 49 -9.09 -1.21 4.99
C ARG A 49 -8.18 -0.22 4.26
N THR A 50 -7.12 0.24 4.93
CA THR A 50 -6.20 1.23 4.36
C THR A 50 -5.32 0.63 3.26
N VAL A 51 -4.82 -0.60 3.45
CA VAL A 51 -4.08 -1.30 2.41
C VAL A 51 -4.94 -1.52 1.18
N ARG A 52 -6.21 -1.95 1.34
CA ARG A 52 -7.15 -2.08 0.23
C ARG A 52 -7.39 -0.75 -0.50
N GLN A 53 -7.65 0.32 0.25
CA GLN A 53 -7.84 1.64 -0.35
C GLN A 53 -6.60 2.12 -1.10
N GLY A 54 -5.40 1.95 -0.53
CA GLY A 54 -4.15 2.31 -1.20
C GLY A 54 -3.89 1.48 -2.46
N LEU A 55 -4.23 0.19 -2.44
CA LEU A 55 -4.20 -0.66 -3.64
C LEU A 55 -5.14 -0.14 -4.73
N ASP A 56 -6.38 0.22 -4.38
CA ASP A 56 -7.35 0.76 -5.33
C ASP A 56 -6.87 2.10 -5.94
N GLU A 57 -6.26 2.97 -5.12
CA GLU A 57 -5.65 4.23 -5.59
C GLU A 57 -4.50 3.97 -6.57
N LEU A 58 -3.58 3.05 -6.25
CA LEU A 58 -2.47 2.70 -7.13
C LEU A 58 -2.92 2.07 -8.45
N VAL A 59 -4.02 1.31 -8.44
CA VAL A 59 -4.64 0.77 -9.65
C VAL A 59 -5.23 1.90 -10.48
N ALA A 60 -5.94 2.85 -9.87
CA ALA A 60 -6.51 4.00 -10.56
C ALA A 60 -5.41 4.90 -11.17
N GLU A 61 -4.26 5.02 -10.52
CA GLU A 61 -3.07 5.71 -11.03
C GLU A 61 -2.30 4.92 -12.12
N GLY A 62 -2.63 3.64 -12.33
CA GLY A 62 -1.92 2.77 -13.28
C GLY A 62 -0.52 2.33 -12.83
N ARG A 63 -0.20 2.50 -11.54
CA ARG A 63 1.06 2.07 -10.92
C ARG A 63 1.14 0.56 -10.72
N ILE A 64 -0.01 -0.05 -10.46
CA ILE A 64 -0.14 -1.50 -10.32
C ILE A 64 -1.32 -2.01 -11.14
N VAL A 65 -1.28 -3.28 -11.46
CA VAL A 65 -2.36 -3.98 -12.16
C VAL A 65 -3.10 -4.88 -11.19
N ARG A 66 -4.42 -4.74 -11.18
CA ARG A 66 -5.35 -5.67 -10.51
C ARG A 66 -5.80 -6.72 -11.51
N SER A 67 -5.69 -7.99 -11.13
CA SER A 67 -6.16 -9.13 -11.93
C SER A 67 -7.11 -9.98 -11.11
N ALA A 68 -8.31 -10.24 -11.64
CA ALA A 68 -9.25 -11.19 -11.09
C ALA A 68 -9.09 -12.54 -11.79
N HIS A 69 -8.98 -13.60 -11.02
CA HIS A 69 -8.79 -14.97 -11.49
C HIS A 69 -10.13 -15.74 -11.48
N ALA A 70 -10.20 -16.84 -12.22
CA ALA A 70 -11.42 -17.63 -12.37
C ALA A 70 -11.90 -18.29 -11.06
N ASP A 71 -10.98 -18.50 -10.11
CA ASP A 71 -11.26 -19.01 -8.76
C ASP A 71 -11.80 -17.94 -7.79
N GLY A 72 -11.95 -16.68 -8.26
CA GLY A 72 -12.37 -15.54 -7.46
C GLY A 72 -11.23 -14.83 -6.73
N THR A 73 -9.99 -15.33 -6.83
CA THR A 73 -8.82 -14.68 -6.25
C THR A 73 -8.53 -13.36 -6.98
N VAL A 74 -8.15 -12.32 -6.24
CA VAL A 74 -7.70 -11.04 -6.79
C VAL A 74 -6.26 -10.79 -6.42
N THR A 75 -5.42 -10.58 -7.43
CA THR A 75 -4.00 -10.28 -7.24
C THR A 75 -3.64 -8.88 -7.74
N TYR A 76 -2.64 -8.29 -7.10
CA TYR A 76 -2.07 -7.00 -7.43
C TYR A 76 -0.60 -7.20 -7.81
N ARG A 77 -0.16 -6.51 -8.86
CA ARG A 77 1.22 -6.61 -9.35
C ARG A 77 1.73 -5.25 -9.79
N ARG A 78 2.95 -4.90 -9.39
CA ARG A 78 3.64 -3.70 -9.86
C ARG A 78 4.16 -3.88 -11.29
N THR A 79 4.05 -2.84 -12.11
CA THR A 79 4.39 -2.87 -13.54
C THR A 79 5.80 -2.39 -13.84
N ASP A 80 6.43 -1.64 -12.93
CA ASP A 80 7.78 -1.06 -13.05
C ASP A 80 8.82 -1.71 -12.13
#